data_AF-A2Y4I3-F1
#
_entry.id   AF-A2Y4I3-F1
#
_cell.length_a   1.000
_cell.length_b   1.000
_cell.length_c   1.000
_cell.angle_alpha   90.00
_cell.angle_beta   90.00
_cell.angle_gamma   90.00
#
_symmetry.space_group_name_H-M   'P 1'
#
loop_
_entity.id
_entity.type
_entity.pdbx_description
1 polymer ?
#
loop_
_entity_poly.entity_id
_entity_poly.type
_entity_poly.pdbx_seq_one_letter_code
_entity_poly.pdbx_strand_id
1 'polypeptide(L)'
;MARLPPLAVASGALLLLFVSVSPCRAAAGGGPSSVVLPVSKDDATQQYVTMFRQRTPQVPVKAVLDLAGTMLWVDCDAGYVSSSYAGVRCGAKPCRLLKNAGCAITCLDAPSAGCLNDTCSEFPKNTATSVSTAGNIITDVLSLPTTFRPAPGPLATAPAFLFTCAHTFLTQGLADGATGMVSLSRARFALPTQLADTFGFSRKFALCLPPASAPPSSSLATRPTHFHNQDEAIAMQ
;
A
#
# COMPACT_ATOMS: atom_id res chain seq x y z
N MET A 1 -58.72 -74.11 19.58
CA MET A 1 -58.81 -72.63 19.69
C MET A 1 -57.40 -72.09 19.61
N ALA A 2 -57.01 -71.56 18.45
CA ALA A 2 -55.64 -71.12 18.15
C ALA A 2 -55.38 -69.72 18.74
N ARG A 3 -54.23 -69.54 19.40
CA ARG A 3 -53.75 -68.25 19.92
C ARG A 3 -52.93 -67.55 18.85
N LEU A 4 -53.29 -66.31 18.50
CA LEU A 4 -52.49 -65.41 17.65
C LEU A 4 -51.30 -64.81 18.43
N PRO A 5 -50.16 -64.53 17.78
CA PRO A 5 -49.03 -63.84 18.39
C PRO A 5 -49.21 -62.30 18.32
N PRO A 6 -48.49 -61.52 19.16
CA PRO A 6 -48.60 -60.07 19.16
C PRO A 6 -47.78 -59.46 18.01
N LEU A 7 -48.36 -58.45 17.35
CA LEU A 7 -47.69 -57.62 16.34
C LEU A 7 -46.77 -56.62 17.03
N ALA A 8 -45.48 -56.66 16.69
CA ALA A 8 -44.49 -55.66 17.08
C ALA A 8 -44.70 -54.38 16.25
N VAL A 9 -44.94 -53.25 16.92
CA VAL A 9 -45.02 -51.93 16.29
C VAL A 9 -43.61 -51.32 16.29
N ALA A 10 -43.01 -51.19 15.11
CA ALA A 10 -41.74 -50.51 14.94
C ALA A 10 -41.97 -48.99 14.79
N SER A 11 -41.58 -48.21 15.80
CA SER A 11 -41.55 -46.75 15.72
C SER A 11 -40.38 -46.29 14.83
N GLY A 12 -40.68 -45.93 13.58
CA GLY A 12 -39.73 -45.25 12.70
C GLY A 12 -39.65 -43.76 13.06
N ALA A 13 -38.51 -43.32 13.60
CA ALA A 13 -38.22 -41.90 13.82
C ALA A 13 -37.90 -41.23 12.47
N LEU A 14 -38.79 -40.35 12.00
CA LEU A 14 -38.59 -39.57 10.78
C LEU A 14 -37.66 -38.37 11.10
N LEU A 15 -36.38 -38.49 10.74
CA LEU A 15 -35.41 -37.39 10.87
C LEU A 15 -35.71 -36.33 9.79
N LEU A 16 -36.36 -35.23 10.17
CA LEU A 16 -36.53 -34.06 9.31
C LEU A 16 -35.20 -33.31 9.17
N LEU A 17 -34.50 -33.52 8.06
CA LEU A 17 -33.34 -32.73 7.64
C LEU A 17 -33.81 -31.30 7.31
N PHE A 18 -33.68 -30.38 8.26
CA PHE A 18 -33.79 -28.96 8.01
C PHE A 18 -32.60 -28.50 7.16
N VAL A 19 -32.76 -28.46 5.84
CA VAL A 19 -31.83 -27.78 4.94
C VAL A 19 -31.97 -26.28 5.19
N SER A 20 -31.09 -25.72 6.03
CA SER A 20 -30.99 -24.27 6.18
C SER A 20 -30.42 -23.69 4.88
N VAL A 21 -31.29 -23.25 3.98
CA VAL A 21 -30.90 -22.45 2.83
C VAL A 21 -30.53 -21.06 3.36
N SER A 22 -29.27 -20.90 3.77
CA SER A 22 -28.72 -19.60 4.11
C SER A 22 -28.71 -18.76 2.83
N PRO A 23 -29.44 -17.64 2.75
CA PRO A 23 -29.29 -16.74 1.62
C PRO A 23 -27.85 -16.25 1.65
N CYS A 24 -27.10 -16.58 0.59
CA CYS A 24 -25.78 -16.01 0.35
C CYS A 24 -26.01 -14.50 0.16
N ARG A 25 -25.89 -13.74 1.24
CA ARG A 25 -25.80 -12.29 1.15
C ARG A 25 -24.45 -12.03 0.50
N ALA A 26 -24.44 -11.79 -0.82
CA ALA A 26 -23.32 -11.12 -1.43
C ALA A 26 -23.11 -9.83 -0.64
N ALA A 27 -21.97 -9.71 0.04
CA ALA A 27 -21.60 -8.50 0.72
C ALA A 27 -21.44 -7.42 -0.34
N ALA A 28 -22.51 -6.65 -0.59
CA ALA A 28 -22.42 -5.37 -1.26
C ALA A 28 -21.70 -4.41 -0.31
N GLY A 29 -20.37 -4.54 -0.25
CA GLY A 29 -19.51 -3.82 0.69
C GLY A 29 -18.09 -4.39 0.84
N GLY A 30 -17.59 -5.18 -0.11
CA GLY A 30 -16.21 -5.65 -0.11
C GLY A 30 -15.26 -4.58 -0.64
N GLY A 31 -14.12 -4.37 0.03
CA GLY A 31 -13.01 -3.55 -0.46
C GLY A 31 -12.45 -4.09 -1.79
N PRO A 32 -11.51 -3.35 -2.42
CA PRO A 32 -10.90 -3.80 -3.67
C PRO A 32 -10.14 -5.11 -3.46
N SER A 33 -10.28 -6.07 -4.37
CA SER A 33 -9.51 -7.32 -4.35
C SER A 33 -8.04 -7.12 -4.72
N SER A 34 -7.73 -6.04 -5.45
CA SER A 34 -6.37 -5.67 -5.85
C SER A 34 -6.22 -4.18 -6.06
N VAL A 35 -4.98 -3.70 -5.99
CA VAL A 35 -4.59 -2.35 -6.43
C VAL A 35 -3.38 -2.43 -7.34
N VAL A 36 -3.21 -1.43 -8.20
CA VAL A 36 -2.14 -1.37 -9.18
C VAL A 36 -1.28 -0.13 -8.96
N LEU A 37 0.04 -0.32 -8.94
CA LEU A 37 1.02 0.75 -9.00
C LEU A 37 1.68 0.74 -10.39
N PRO A 38 1.51 1.80 -11.21
CA PRO A 38 2.23 1.90 -12.47
C PRO A 38 3.72 2.07 -12.19
N VAL A 39 4.58 1.37 -12.93
CA VAL A 39 6.04 1.45 -12.79
C VAL A 39 6.67 1.77 -14.14
N SER A 40 7.53 2.78 -14.16
CA SER A 40 8.38 3.08 -15.31
C SER A 40 9.84 3.15 -14.89
N LYS A 41 10.75 2.97 -15.84
CA LYS A 41 12.18 3.21 -15.63
C LYS A 41 12.50 4.64 -16.07
N ASP A 42 13.17 5.38 -15.20
CA ASP A 42 13.71 6.69 -15.53
C ASP A 42 15.03 6.53 -16.29
N ASP A 43 15.14 7.09 -17.49
CA ASP A 43 16.32 6.88 -18.35
C ASP A 43 17.58 7.57 -17.83
N ALA A 44 17.45 8.72 -17.16
CA ALA A 44 18.60 9.48 -16.68
C ALA A 44 19.26 8.82 -15.46
N THR A 45 18.44 8.35 -14.52
CA THR A 45 18.90 7.77 -13.25
C THR A 45 18.89 6.25 -13.23
N GLN A 46 18.26 5.61 -14.24
CA GLN A 46 17.99 4.16 -14.30
C GLN A 46 17.15 3.63 -13.13
N GLN A 47 16.54 4.53 -12.34
CA GLN A 47 15.68 4.21 -11.21
C GLN A 47 14.30 3.78 -11.70
N TYR A 48 13.66 2.87 -10.97
CA TYR A 48 12.26 2.56 -11.20
C TYR A 48 11.40 3.53 -10.40
N VAL A 49 10.47 4.18 -11.06
CA VAL A 49 9.57 5.18 -10.48
C VAL A 49 8.13 4.71 -10.59
N THR A 50 7.33 5.14 -9.63
CA THR A 50 5.88 4.93 -9.62
C THR A 50 5.16 6.23 -9.37
N MET A 51 3.86 6.23 -9.65
CA MET A 51 2.97 7.35 -9.38
C MET A 51 1.71 6.89 -8.67
N PHE A 52 1.31 7.63 -7.65
CA PHE A 52 0.06 7.45 -6.92
C PHE A 52 -0.55 8.81 -6.61
N ARG A 53 -1.77 8.83 -6.07
CA ARG A 53 -2.41 10.05 -5.60
C ARG A 53 -2.27 10.15 -4.10
N GLN A 54 -2.04 11.35 -3.59
CA GLN A 54 -1.97 11.62 -2.15
C GLN A 54 -2.66 12.95 -1.82
N ARG A 55 -2.85 13.23 -0.53
CA ARG A 55 -3.31 14.51 0.02
C ARG A 55 -4.81 14.77 -0.18
N THR A 56 -5.29 15.87 0.38
CA THR A 56 -6.61 16.44 0.10
C THR A 56 -6.48 17.95 -0.15
N PRO A 57 -6.78 18.45 -1.36
CA PRO A 57 -7.22 17.71 -2.56
C PRO A 57 -6.13 16.77 -3.10
N GLN A 58 -6.54 15.75 -3.86
CA GLN A 58 -5.61 14.74 -4.35
C GLN A 58 -4.67 15.31 -5.42
N VAL A 59 -3.36 15.13 -5.20
CA VAL A 59 -2.29 15.47 -6.16
C VAL A 59 -1.52 14.22 -6.55
N PRO A 60 -0.98 14.15 -7.79
CA PRO A 60 -0.08 13.06 -8.16
C PRO A 60 1.25 13.20 -7.40
N VAL A 61 1.79 12.08 -6.92
CA VAL A 61 3.09 11.98 -6.28
C VAL A 61 3.90 10.95 -7.05
N LYS A 62 5.09 11.35 -7.50
CA LYS A 62 6.08 10.47 -8.13
C LYS A 62 7.11 10.05 -7.08
N ALA A 63 7.36 8.75 -6.96
CA ALA A 63 8.31 8.20 -6.00
C ALA A 63 9.17 7.11 -6.64
N VAL A 64 10.41 6.97 -6.17
CA VAL A 64 11.31 5.90 -6.58
C VAL A 64 10.99 4.63 -5.80
N LEU A 65 10.99 3.46 -6.46
CA LEU A 65 10.83 2.18 -5.78
C LEU A 65 12.08 1.83 -4.98
N ASP A 66 11.89 1.50 -3.71
CA ASP A 66 12.94 1.02 -2.80
C ASP A 66 12.58 -0.39 -2.30
N LEU A 67 13.41 -1.39 -2.62
CA LEU A 67 13.15 -2.77 -2.20
C LEU A 67 13.60 -3.04 -0.74
N ALA A 68 14.36 -2.14 -0.13
CA ALA A 68 14.97 -2.32 1.19
C ALA A 68 14.46 -1.35 2.26
N GLY A 69 13.78 -0.26 1.87
CA GLY A 69 13.29 0.76 2.79
C GLY A 69 12.30 0.25 3.84
N THR A 70 12.00 1.08 4.84
CA THR A 70 11.09 0.74 5.96
C THR A 70 9.64 1.12 5.70
N MET A 71 9.41 2.23 5.00
CA MET A 71 8.11 2.76 4.61
C MET A 71 8.23 3.73 3.43
N LEU A 72 7.12 4.30 3.00
CA LEU A 72 7.12 5.47 2.09
C LEU A 72 7.72 6.68 2.82
N TRP A 73 8.50 7.48 2.12
CA TRP A 73 8.78 8.85 2.53
C TRP A 73 8.57 9.83 1.38
N VAL A 74 8.12 11.04 1.71
CA VAL A 74 7.80 12.11 0.74
C VAL A 74 8.32 13.44 1.27
N ASP A 75 8.84 14.28 0.37
CA ASP A 75 9.23 15.65 0.66
C ASP A 75 8.02 16.47 1.16
N CYS A 76 8.14 16.95 2.40
CA CYS A 76 7.12 17.77 3.04
C CYS A 76 7.50 19.24 3.19
N ASP A 77 8.75 19.61 2.88
CA ASP A 77 9.24 20.99 2.98
C ASP A 77 8.85 21.78 1.72
N ALA A 78 8.90 21.14 0.55
CA ALA A 78 8.57 21.76 -0.73
C ALA A 78 7.06 21.76 -1.03
N GLY A 79 6.31 22.66 -0.38
CA GLY A 79 4.92 22.96 -0.77
C GLY A 79 3.94 21.82 -0.49
N TYR A 80 4.11 21.12 0.64
CA TYR A 80 3.15 20.10 1.07
C TYR A 80 1.88 20.74 1.62
N VAL A 81 0.81 20.70 0.82
CA VAL A 81 -0.51 21.22 1.19
C VAL A 81 -1.52 20.08 1.18
N SER A 82 -2.14 19.82 2.34
CA SER A 82 -3.21 18.84 2.50
C SER A 82 -4.08 19.24 3.69
N SER A 83 -5.40 19.04 3.60
CA SER A 83 -6.32 19.25 4.72
C SER A 83 -6.55 18.01 5.58
N SER A 84 -6.01 16.86 5.18
CA SER A 84 -6.26 15.56 5.82
C SER A 84 -5.01 14.90 6.41
N TYR A 85 -3.85 15.56 6.36
CA TYR A 85 -2.67 15.05 7.05
C TYR A 85 -2.84 15.15 8.57
N ALA A 86 -2.25 14.19 9.29
CA ALA A 86 -2.20 14.19 10.74
C ALA A 86 -0.86 13.65 11.25
N GLY A 87 -0.29 14.32 12.25
CA GLY A 87 0.91 13.85 12.94
C GLY A 87 0.64 12.59 13.76
N VAL A 88 1.52 11.60 13.66
CA VAL A 88 1.49 10.42 14.53
C VAL A 88 2.12 10.81 15.86
N ARG A 89 1.32 10.87 16.94
CA ARG A 89 1.86 11.27 18.26
C ARG A 89 2.96 10.36 18.77
N CYS A 90 3.86 10.92 19.56
CA CYS A 90 4.84 10.14 20.29
C CYS A 90 4.18 9.10 21.19
N GLY A 91 4.79 7.90 21.27
CA GLY A 91 4.24 6.79 22.03
C GLY A 91 2.99 6.14 21.45
N ALA A 92 2.41 6.64 20.34
CA ALA A 92 1.32 5.98 19.64
C ALA A 92 1.72 4.57 19.16
N LYS A 93 0.75 3.68 18.98
CA LYS A 93 1.00 2.28 18.60
C LYS A 93 1.88 2.15 17.35
N PRO A 94 1.68 2.89 16.23
CA PRO A 94 2.58 2.80 15.08
C PRO A 94 4.02 3.18 15.42
N CYS A 95 4.19 4.23 16.23
CA CYS A 95 5.50 4.70 16.68
C CYS A 95 6.25 3.63 17.49
N ARG A 96 5.58 2.98 18.45
CA ARG A 96 6.17 1.92 19.29
C ARG A 96 6.53 0.65 18.52
N LEU A 97 5.95 0.45 17.33
CA LEU A 97 6.22 -0.73 16.49
C LEU A 97 7.40 -0.53 15.54
N LEU A 98 7.93 0.69 15.44
CA LEU A 98 9.15 0.99 14.72
C LEU A 98 10.37 0.66 15.58
N LYS A 99 11.41 0.13 14.95
CA LYS A 99 12.63 -0.27 15.65
C LYS A 99 13.46 0.94 16.10
N ASN A 100 13.48 2.00 15.29
CA ASN A 100 14.37 3.15 15.45
C ASN A 100 13.60 4.48 15.51
N ALA A 101 12.36 4.45 16.00
CA ALA A 101 11.56 5.66 16.09
C ALA A 101 12.13 6.66 17.10
N GLY A 102 12.17 7.92 16.69
CA GLY A 102 12.38 9.08 17.54
C GLY A 102 11.07 9.76 17.92
N CYS A 103 11.19 10.86 18.65
CA CYS A 103 10.09 11.75 18.96
C CYS A 103 10.57 13.21 18.77
N ALA A 104 9.95 13.91 17.83
CA ALA A 104 10.10 15.34 17.65
C ALA A 104 9.27 16.07 18.72
N ILE A 105 9.93 16.51 19.78
CA ILE A 105 9.28 17.16 20.92
C ILE A 105 8.82 18.58 20.55
N THR A 106 9.64 19.31 19.78
CA THR A 106 9.40 20.70 19.40
C THR A 106 9.75 20.97 17.94
N CYS A 107 8.86 21.65 17.24
CA CYS A 107 9.02 22.34 15.98
C CYS A 107 9.26 23.83 16.28
N LEU A 108 10.33 24.40 15.73
CA LEU A 108 10.72 25.80 15.98
C LEU A 108 10.23 26.75 14.88
N ASP A 109 9.75 26.21 13.77
CA ASP A 109 9.23 26.96 12.62
C ASP A 109 7.70 27.00 12.61
N ALA A 110 7.12 27.62 11.57
CA ALA A 110 5.68 27.60 11.37
C ALA A 110 5.19 26.14 11.22
N PRO A 111 4.08 25.76 11.91
CA PRO A 111 3.56 24.40 11.84
C PRO A 111 3.27 23.96 10.40
N SER A 112 3.78 22.79 10.03
CA SER A 112 3.62 22.19 8.70
C SER A 112 3.70 20.67 8.79
N ALA A 113 3.45 19.94 7.71
CA ALA A 113 3.63 18.48 7.69
C ALA A 113 5.09 18.07 8.05
N GLY A 114 6.07 18.87 7.63
CA GLY A 114 7.49 18.66 7.97
C GLY A 114 7.86 19.10 9.39
N CYS A 115 7.08 19.98 10.02
CA CYS A 115 7.41 20.58 11.32
C CYS A 115 6.20 20.53 12.28
N LEU A 116 6.18 19.50 13.14
CA LEU A 116 5.12 19.25 14.13
C LEU A 116 5.72 19.00 15.53
N ASN A 117 4.96 19.37 16.56
CA ASN A 117 5.28 19.05 17.97
C ASN A 117 4.76 17.66 18.36
N ASP A 118 5.35 17.05 19.38
CA ASP A 118 4.94 15.75 19.95
C ASP A 118 4.66 14.67 18.88
N THR A 119 5.49 14.65 17.84
CA THR A 119 5.28 13.79 16.67
C THR A 119 6.38 12.74 16.56
N CYS A 120 5.98 11.49 16.35
CA CYS A 120 6.88 10.37 16.12
C CYS A 120 7.76 10.66 14.90
N SER A 121 9.03 10.30 14.97
CA SER A 121 9.96 10.47 13.84
C SER A 121 10.62 9.16 13.46
N GLU A 122 11.05 9.06 12.21
CA GLU A 122 11.89 7.98 11.70
C GLU A 122 13.01 8.58 10.85
N PHE A 123 14.00 7.78 10.48
CA PHE A 123 15.14 8.22 9.68
C PHE A 123 15.02 7.69 8.24
N PRO A 124 14.23 8.33 7.34
CA PRO A 124 14.20 7.95 5.95
C PRO A 124 15.61 8.06 5.36
N LYS A 125 15.96 7.10 4.49
CA LYS A 125 17.23 7.07 3.79
C LYS A 125 16.95 7.21 2.30
N ASN A 126 17.64 8.12 1.65
CA ASN A 126 17.79 8.09 0.20
C ASN A 126 18.83 7.02 -0.13
N THR A 127 18.41 5.91 -0.72
CA THR A 127 19.32 4.80 -1.04
C THR A 127 20.20 5.05 -2.26
N ALA A 128 19.88 6.05 -3.10
CA ALA A 128 20.72 6.48 -4.20
C ALA A 128 21.95 7.29 -3.73
N THR A 129 21.78 8.15 -2.72
CA THR A 129 22.87 8.99 -2.19
C THR A 129 23.42 8.53 -0.84
N SER A 130 22.76 7.54 -0.22
CA SER A 130 23.04 7.06 1.15
C SER A 130 22.85 8.09 2.27
N VAL A 131 22.26 9.24 1.99
CA VAL A 131 21.93 10.26 2.99
C VAL A 131 20.69 9.83 3.79
N SER A 132 20.70 10.11 5.09
CA SER A 132 19.56 9.88 5.98
C SER A 132 19.48 10.98 7.03
N THR A 133 18.26 11.34 7.41
CA THR A 133 17.95 12.38 8.39
C THR A 133 16.64 12.02 9.09
N ALA A 134 16.39 12.58 10.27
CA ALA A 134 15.10 12.45 10.93
C ALA A 134 13.99 13.13 10.11
N GLY A 135 12.77 12.59 10.21
CA GLY A 135 11.56 13.16 9.61
C GLY A 135 10.31 12.75 10.38
N ASN A 136 9.31 13.62 10.41
CA ASN A 136 8.05 13.37 11.11
C ASN A 136 7.24 12.26 10.42
N ILE A 137 6.67 11.36 11.21
CA ILE A 137 5.74 10.35 10.71
C ILE A 137 4.34 10.94 10.75
N ILE A 138 3.70 10.95 9.60
CA ILE A 138 2.34 11.45 9.45
C ILE A 138 1.46 10.41 8.75
N THR A 139 0.16 10.59 8.85
CA THR A 139 -0.81 9.90 8.02
C THR A 139 -1.47 10.89 7.08
N ASP A 140 -1.74 10.47 5.84
CA ASP A 140 -2.56 11.23 4.89
C ASP A 140 -3.28 10.23 3.95
N VAL A 141 -4.21 10.72 3.15
CA VAL A 141 -4.89 10.00 2.10
C VAL A 141 -3.88 9.54 1.04
N LEU A 142 -3.91 8.26 0.69
CA LEU A 142 -3.23 7.69 -0.48
C LEU A 142 -4.25 6.95 -1.34
N SER A 143 -4.17 7.10 -2.67
CA SER A 143 -5.09 6.43 -3.59
C SER A 143 -4.40 5.83 -4.80
N LEU A 144 -4.89 4.67 -5.19
CA LEU A 144 -4.32 3.82 -6.25
C LEU A 144 -5.45 3.28 -7.14
N PRO A 145 -5.22 3.14 -8.45
CA PRO A 145 -6.19 2.47 -9.31
C PRO A 145 -6.31 1.00 -8.92
N THR A 146 -7.51 0.44 -9.05
CA THR A 146 -7.79 -0.98 -8.80
C THR A 146 -7.39 -1.88 -9.95
N THR A 147 -7.35 -1.34 -11.17
CA THR A 147 -6.92 -2.00 -12.41
C THR A 147 -6.18 -1.01 -13.30
N PHE A 148 -5.31 -1.48 -14.21
CA PHE A 148 -4.54 -0.59 -15.12
C PHE A 148 -4.91 -0.76 -16.59
N ARG A 149 -5.43 -1.93 -16.99
CA ARG A 149 -5.80 -2.23 -18.39
C ARG A 149 -7.27 -2.64 -18.47
N PRO A 150 -8.01 -2.22 -19.53
CA PRO A 150 -7.58 -1.37 -20.65
C PRO A 150 -7.47 0.13 -20.32
N ALA A 151 -7.95 0.58 -19.17
CA ALA A 151 -7.76 1.92 -18.62
C ALA A 151 -7.63 1.83 -17.08
N PRO A 152 -7.09 2.85 -16.39
CA PRO A 152 -7.11 2.89 -14.94
C PRO A 152 -8.53 2.74 -14.40
N GLY A 153 -8.74 1.72 -13.58
CA GLY A 153 -10.00 1.50 -12.88
C GLY A 153 -10.27 2.57 -11.82
N PRO A 154 -11.38 2.44 -11.07
CA PRO A 154 -11.67 3.34 -9.96
C PRO A 154 -10.52 3.34 -8.94
N LEU A 155 -10.36 4.47 -8.26
CA LEU A 155 -9.37 4.62 -7.20
C LEU A 155 -9.85 3.92 -5.92
N ALA A 156 -9.00 3.07 -5.38
CA ALA A 156 -9.05 2.61 -4.01
C ALA A 156 -8.30 3.60 -3.12
N THR A 157 -8.93 3.98 -2.00
CA THR A 157 -8.40 5.03 -1.11
C THR A 157 -8.07 4.47 0.26
N ALA A 158 -6.81 4.60 0.66
CA ALA A 158 -6.36 4.43 2.04
C ALA A 158 -6.43 5.80 2.74
N PRO A 159 -7.39 6.05 3.65
CA PRO A 159 -7.67 7.39 4.16
C PRO A 159 -6.60 7.91 5.14
N ALA A 160 -5.81 7.01 5.74
CA ALA A 160 -4.78 7.34 6.73
C ALA A 160 -3.54 6.47 6.51
N PHE A 161 -2.96 6.56 5.31
CA PHE A 161 -1.74 5.84 4.97
C PHE A 161 -0.54 6.45 5.72
N LEU A 162 0.26 5.63 6.38
CA LEU A 162 1.36 6.08 7.24
C LEU A 162 2.67 6.18 6.45
N PHE A 163 3.36 7.32 6.54
CA PHE A 163 4.62 7.57 5.84
C PHE A 163 5.46 8.62 6.58
N THR A 164 6.73 8.75 6.19
CA THR A 164 7.61 9.76 6.77
C THR A 164 7.67 11.01 5.89
N CYS A 165 7.49 12.17 6.48
CA CYS A 165 7.85 13.46 5.90
C CYS A 165 9.37 13.61 5.90
N ALA A 166 9.95 13.76 4.72
CA ALA A 166 11.37 14.01 4.52
C ALA A 166 11.62 15.47 4.16
N HIS A 167 12.88 15.88 4.31
CA HIS A 167 13.37 17.18 3.90
C HIS A 167 13.70 17.22 2.40
N THR A 168 13.55 18.38 1.76
CA THR A 168 13.78 18.53 0.31
C THR A 168 15.16 18.07 -0.15
N PHE A 169 16.22 18.32 0.63
CA PHE A 169 17.58 17.90 0.27
C PHE A 169 17.71 16.38 0.12
N LEU A 170 16.83 15.60 0.76
CA LEU A 170 16.83 14.15 0.68
C LEU A 170 16.38 13.65 -0.71
N THR A 171 15.76 14.50 -1.54
CA THR A 171 15.36 14.16 -2.92
C THR A 171 16.51 14.22 -3.94
N GLN A 172 17.68 14.71 -3.54
CA GLN A 172 18.84 14.81 -4.43
C GLN A 172 19.22 13.44 -5.02
N GLY A 173 19.44 13.39 -6.34
CA GLY A 173 19.82 12.17 -7.05
C GLY A 173 18.67 11.19 -7.30
N LEU A 174 17.43 11.54 -6.93
CA LEU A 174 16.26 10.82 -7.41
C LEU A 174 15.92 11.23 -8.85
N ALA A 175 15.19 10.37 -9.55
CA ALA A 175 14.61 10.63 -10.86
C ALA A 175 13.86 11.97 -10.90
N ASP A 176 13.87 12.64 -12.05
CA ASP A 176 13.30 13.97 -12.18
C ASP A 176 11.82 14.03 -11.75
N GLY A 177 11.47 15.04 -10.97
CA GLY A 177 10.14 15.21 -10.36
C GLY A 177 9.74 14.17 -9.30
N ALA A 178 10.61 13.21 -8.94
CA ALA A 178 10.34 12.31 -7.83
C ALA A 178 10.55 13.04 -6.50
N THR A 179 9.54 13.00 -5.64
CA THR A 179 9.54 13.70 -4.34
C THR A 179 9.69 12.74 -3.18
N GLY A 180 10.05 11.48 -3.42
CA GLY A 180 10.05 10.46 -2.39
C GLY A 180 10.56 9.10 -2.83
N MET A 181 10.63 8.17 -1.88
CA MET A 181 10.85 6.75 -2.16
C MET A 181 9.81 5.89 -1.46
N VAL A 182 9.34 4.87 -2.16
CA VAL A 182 8.30 3.96 -1.67
C VAL A 182 8.87 2.57 -1.44
N SER A 183 8.77 2.10 -0.20
CA SER A 183 9.28 0.78 0.17
C SER A 183 8.37 -0.37 -0.27
N LEU A 184 8.95 -1.37 -0.93
CA LEU A 184 8.34 -2.65 -1.27
C LEU A 184 8.86 -3.81 -0.39
N SER A 185 9.55 -3.49 0.70
CA SER A 185 10.18 -4.49 1.55
C SER A 185 9.17 -5.28 2.40
N ARG A 186 9.67 -6.20 3.23
CA ARG A 186 8.87 -6.94 4.22
C ARG A 186 8.65 -6.17 5.53
N ALA A 187 9.01 -4.89 5.58
CA ALA A 187 8.80 -4.05 6.75
C ALA A 187 7.30 -3.90 7.06
N ARG A 188 6.99 -3.72 8.35
CA ARG A 188 5.61 -3.58 8.85
C ARG A 188 4.86 -2.41 8.20
N PHE A 189 5.57 -1.32 7.90
CA PHE A 189 4.99 -0.11 7.30
C PHE A 189 5.42 0.08 5.85
N ALA A 190 5.98 -0.95 5.20
CA ALA A 190 6.17 -0.94 3.75
C ALA A 190 4.82 -0.88 3.03
N LEU A 191 4.81 -0.32 1.83
CA LEU A 191 3.59 -0.11 1.05
C LEU A 191 2.77 -1.40 0.88
N PRO A 192 3.36 -2.56 0.52
CA PRO A 192 2.56 -3.78 0.36
C PRO A 192 1.85 -4.25 1.63
N THR A 193 2.49 -4.03 2.78
CA THR A 193 1.93 -4.40 4.08
C THR A 193 0.74 -3.52 4.43
N GLN A 194 0.91 -2.20 4.32
CA GLN A 194 -0.14 -1.26 4.71
C GLN A 194 -1.38 -1.39 3.82
N LEU A 195 -1.21 -1.58 2.50
CA LEU A 195 -2.34 -1.71 1.58
C LEU A 195 -3.10 -3.03 1.80
N ALA A 196 -2.38 -4.13 2.04
CA ALA A 196 -3.01 -5.40 2.40
C ALA A 196 -3.83 -5.28 3.69
N ASP A 197 -3.26 -4.67 4.72
CA ASP A 197 -3.95 -4.43 5.99
C ASP A 197 -5.16 -3.49 5.82
N THR A 198 -5.06 -2.48 4.96
CA THR A 198 -6.12 -1.49 4.73
C THR A 198 -7.30 -2.04 3.93
N PHE A 199 -7.01 -2.82 2.88
CA PHE A 199 -8.03 -3.29 1.95
C PHE A 199 -8.47 -4.74 2.18
N GLY A 200 -7.79 -5.46 3.07
CA GLY A 200 -8.16 -6.82 3.46
C GLY A 200 -7.76 -7.92 2.48
N PHE A 201 -6.89 -7.62 1.50
CA PHE A 201 -6.33 -8.63 0.60
C PHE A 201 -5.04 -9.26 1.17
N SER A 202 -4.58 -10.35 0.56
CA SER A 202 -3.37 -11.06 0.98
C SER A 202 -2.12 -10.18 0.86
N ARG A 203 -1.19 -10.27 1.83
CA ARG A 203 0.10 -9.56 1.82
C ARG A 203 1.09 -10.15 0.81
N LYS A 204 0.73 -10.08 -0.47
CA LYS A 204 1.50 -10.51 -1.64
C LYS A 204 1.44 -9.42 -2.72
N PHE A 205 2.49 -9.33 -3.52
CA PHE A 205 2.51 -8.44 -4.68
C PHE A 205 3.25 -9.11 -5.84
N ALA A 206 2.94 -8.67 -7.05
CA ALA A 206 3.63 -9.05 -8.27
C ALA A 206 4.33 -7.82 -8.86
N LEU A 207 5.59 -7.99 -9.27
CA LEU A 207 6.41 -6.92 -9.83
C LEU A 207 6.78 -7.24 -11.29
N CYS A 208 6.31 -6.41 -12.21
CA CYS A 208 6.64 -6.46 -13.63
C CYS A 208 7.43 -5.20 -13.99
N LEU A 209 8.76 -5.29 -13.98
CA LEU A 209 9.60 -4.16 -14.33
C LEU A 209 9.76 -4.06 -15.86
N PRO A 210 9.67 -2.85 -16.45
CA PRO A 210 10.02 -2.67 -17.84
C PRO A 210 11.50 -3.02 -18.07
N PRO A 211 11.85 -3.58 -19.24
CA PRO A 211 13.22 -3.94 -19.55
C PRO A 211 14.12 -2.71 -19.48
N ALA A 212 15.39 -2.91 -19.13
CA ALA A 212 16.40 -1.88 -19.29
C ALA A 212 16.43 -1.46 -20.76
N SER A 213 16.49 -0.15 -21.03
CA SER A 213 16.71 0.37 -22.37
C SER A 213 17.94 -0.31 -22.96
N ALA A 214 17.76 -1.08 -24.03
CA ALA A 214 18.87 -1.68 -24.74
C ALA A 214 19.72 -0.56 -25.38
N PRO A 215 21.05 -0.72 -25.49
CA PRO A 215 21.81 0.11 -26.42
C PRO A 215 21.18 0.04 -27.83
N PRO A 216 21.41 1.03 -28.72
CA PRO A 216 20.68 1.22 -29.99
C PRO A 216 20.91 0.14 -31.07
N SER A 217 21.01 -1.14 -30.67
CA SER A 217 21.19 -2.30 -31.53
C SER A 217 20.62 -3.59 -30.91
N SER A 218 19.41 -3.58 -30.35
CA SER A 218 18.63 -4.83 -30.28
C SER A 218 17.12 -4.56 -30.17
N SER A 219 16.45 -4.67 -31.31
CA SER A 219 14.98 -4.78 -31.38
C SER A 219 14.56 -6.19 -30.97
N LEU A 220 14.34 -6.41 -29.68
CA LEU A 220 13.56 -7.57 -29.22
C LEU A 220 12.16 -7.08 -28.82
N ALA A 221 11.21 -7.24 -29.74
CA ALA A 221 9.79 -7.03 -29.48
C ALA A 221 9.36 -7.95 -28.32
N THR A 222 9.25 -7.38 -27.13
CA THR A 222 8.79 -8.13 -25.95
C THR A 222 7.27 -8.16 -26.00
N ARG A 223 6.72 -9.35 -26.24
CA ARG A 223 5.27 -9.61 -26.20
C ARG A 223 4.74 -9.22 -24.81
N PRO A 224 3.58 -8.53 -24.68
CA PRO A 224 3.02 -8.26 -23.37
C PRO A 224 2.70 -9.59 -22.70
N THR A 225 3.37 -9.89 -21.59
CA THR A 225 2.99 -11.02 -20.73
C THR A 225 1.66 -10.66 -20.08
N HIS A 226 0.60 -11.35 -20.52
CA HIS A 226 -0.71 -11.27 -19.91
C HIS A 226 -0.60 -11.83 -18.48
N PHE A 227 -0.60 -10.95 -17.47
CA PHE A 227 -0.64 -11.37 -16.08
C PHE A 227 -2.07 -11.82 -15.76
N HIS A 228 -2.34 -13.13 -15.92
CA HIS A 228 -3.57 -13.75 -15.46
C HIS A 228 -3.32 -14.34 -14.08
N ASN A 229 -3.29 -13.48 -13.06
CA ASN A 229 -3.43 -13.93 -11.68
C ASN A 229 -4.53 -13.08 -11.06
N GLN A 230 -5.73 -13.64 -10.98
CA GLN A 230 -6.88 -13.11 -10.23
C GLN A 230 -6.70 -13.30 -8.71
N ASP A 231 -5.45 -13.30 -8.28
CA ASP A 231 -5.04 -13.54 -6.92
C ASP A 231 -5.01 -12.19 -6.19
N GLU A 232 -5.84 -12.04 -5.15
CA GLU A 232 -5.97 -10.83 -4.35
C GLU A 232 -4.60 -10.29 -3.91
N ALA A 233 -4.11 -9.23 -4.55
CA ALA A 233 -2.72 -8.80 -4.45
C ALA A 233 -2.51 -7.36 -4.96
N ILE A 234 -1.30 -6.85 -4.75
CA ILE A 234 -0.83 -5.62 -5.39
C ILE A 234 -0.13 -5.98 -6.70
N ALA A 235 -0.57 -5.41 -7.81
CA ALA A 235 0.13 -5.53 -9.09
C ALA A 235 0.99 -4.28 -9.31
N MET A 236 2.24 -4.47 -9.72
CA MET A 236 3.12 -3.38 -10.12
C MET A 236 3.49 -3.62 -11.58
N GLN A 237 3.04 -2.74 -12.47
CA GLN A 237 3.04 -2.93 -13.93
C GLN A 237 3.49 -1.71 -14.70
#